data_AF-A0A171C2Q1-F1
#
_entry.id   AF-A0A171C2Q1-F1
#
_cell.length_a   1.000
_cell.length_b   1.000
_cell.length_c   1.000
_cell.angle_alpha   90.00
_cell.angle_beta   90.00
_cell.angle_gamma   90.00
#
_symmetry.space_group_name_H-M   'P 1'
#
loop_
_entity.id
_entity.type
_entity.pdbx_description
1 polymer ?
#
loop_
_entity_poly.entity_id
_entity_poly.type
_entity_poly.pdbx_seq_one_letter_code
_entity_poly.pdbx_strand_id
1 'polypeptide(L)'
;MSAEIEPVASGFVARYRERTYAAALGPDAGEVVLFSEEAADGFEPVRGYWRAAVAREDLEWLVLVRTVGAFGGEPCLVLDATEENGEESLHIAYTGHSGLKAEALGYWMVDHGAYEVVVPRDEVVSVRIERVPVPLTPAKSEP
;
A
#
# COMPACT_ATOMS: atom_id res chain seq x y z
N MET A 1 9.93 25.34 -3.13
CA MET A 1 9.74 24.24 -4.10
C MET A 1 9.32 23.04 -3.29
N SER A 2 8.03 22.97 -2.96
CA SER A 2 7.47 21.85 -2.23
C SER A 2 7.25 20.74 -3.24
N ALA A 3 7.97 19.63 -3.08
CA ALA A 3 7.87 18.48 -3.96
C ALA A 3 6.43 17.99 -3.97
N GLU A 4 5.85 17.87 -5.16
CA GLU A 4 4.60 17.19 -5.41
C GLU A 4 4.62 15.85 -4.67
N ILE A 5 3.73 15.68 -3.70
CA ILE A 5 3.52 14.36 -3.11
C ILE A 5 2.56 13.64 -4.04
N GLU A 6 3.14 13.06 -5.09
CA GLU A 6 2.54 11.98 -5.86
C GLU A 6 2.16 10.80 -4.94
N PRO A 7 1.15 10.01 -5.32
CA PRO A 7 0.05 9.59 -4.47
C PRO A 7 0.47 8.79 -3.24
N VAL A 8 -0.41 8.79 -2.24
CA VAL A 8 -0.41 7.86 -1.12
C VAL A 8 -0.61 6.44 -1.65
N ALA A 9 0.48 5.83 -2.10
CA ALA A 9 0.48 4.53 -2.73
C ALA A 9 0.76 3.46 -1.67
N SER A 10 -0.30 2.88 -1.14
CA SER A 10 -0.25 1.54 -0.54
C SER A 10 -0.87 0.56 -1.52
N GLY A 11 -0.08 -0.38 -2.04
CA GLY A 11 -0.56 -1.34 -3.04
C GLY A 11 0.54 -2.24 -3.57
N PHE A 12 0.15 -3.30 -4.27
CA PHE A 12 1.11 -4.17 -4.93
C PHE A 12 1.42 -3.69 -6.33
N VAL A 13 2.67 -3.88 -6.73
CA VAL A 13 3.12 -3.65 -8.10
C VAL A 13 3.89 -4.90 -8.52
N ALA A 14 3.65 -5.35 -9.74
CA ALA A 14 4.27 -6.55 -10.29
C ALA A 14 4.85 -6.27 -11.67
N ARG A 15 5.91 -6.99 -12.02
CA ARG A 15 6.39 -7.06 -13.40
C ARG A 15 6.06 -8.40 -14.01
N TYR A 16 5.45 -8.33 -15.19
CA TYR A 16 5.00 -9.47 -15.96
C TYR A 16 5.20 -9.17 -17.45
N ARG A 17 5.84 -10.09 -18.18
CA ARG A 17 6.13 -9.94 -19.62
C ARG A 17 6.72 -8.56 -19.97
N GLU A 18 7.76 -8.18 -19.24
CA GLU A 18 8.52 -6.94 -19.41
C GLU A 18 7.78 -5.62 -19.09
N ARG A 19 6.54 -5.71 -18.60
CA ARG A 19 5.72 -4.55 -18.23
C ARG A 19 5.40 -4.54 -16.75
N THR A 20 5.23 -3.34 -16.20
CA THR A 20 4.90 -3.12 -14.79
C THR A 20 3.41 -2.81 -14.66
N TYR A 21 2.74 -3.49 -13.74
CA TYR A 21 1.31 -3.36 -13.51
C TYR A 21 1.01 -3.08 -12.04
N ALA A 22 -0.06 -2.33 -11.77
CA ALA A 22 -0.71 -2.38 -10.48
C ALA A 22 -1.22 -3.80 -10.25
N ALA A 23 -1.13 -4.28 -9.02
CA ALA A 23 -1.43 -5.66 -8.67
C ALA A 23 -2.23 -5.76 -7.36
N ALA A 24 -2.90 -6.89 -7.21
CA ALA A 24 -3.47 -7.35 -5.96
C ALA A 24 -3.14 -8.83 -5.77
N LEU A 25 -2.97 -9.26 -4.52
CA LEU A 25 -2.91 -10.68 -4.21
C LEU A 25 -4.31 -11.28 -4.41
N GLY A 26 -4.40 -12.39 -5.14
CA GLY A 26 -5.63 -13.14 -5.30
C GLY A 26 -6.08 -13.79 -3.97
N PRO A 27 -7.29 -14.37 -3.94
CA PRO A 27 -7.79 -15.07 -2.76
C PRO A 27 -6.93 -16.28 -2.39
N ASP A 28 -6.30 -16.90 -3.40
CA ASP A 28 -5.32 -17.97 -3.22
C ASP A 28 -3.89 -17.41 -3.21
N ALA A 29 -3.04 -17.91 -2.29
CA ALA A 29 -1.68 -17.39 -2.09
C ALA A 29 -0.77 -17.49 -3.34
N GLY A 30 -1.13 -18.31 -4.32
CA GLY A 30 -0.42 -18.53 -5.58
C GLY A 30 -0.90 -17.68 -6.75
N GLU A 31 -1.94 -16.86 -6.59
CA GLU A 31 -2.50 -16.04 -7.67
C GLU A 31 -2.23 -14.55 -7.43
N VAL A 32 -1.95 -13.82 -8.51
CA VAL A 32 -1.88 -12.35 -8.52
C VAL A 32 -2.78 -11.82 -9.62
N VAL A 33 -3.57 -10.80 -9.29
CA VAL A 33 -4.39 -10.07 -10.26
C VAL A 33 -3.64 -8.82 -10.69
N LEU A 34 -3.38 -8.69 -11.99
CA LEU A 34 -2.77 -7.53 -12.61
C LEU A 34 -3.84 -6.61 -13.19
N PHE A 35 -3.63 -5.30 -13.11
CA PHE A 35 -4.55 -4.28 -13.61
C PHE A 35 -3.85 -3.39 -14.65
N SER A 36 -4.60 -3.01 -15.67
CA SER A 36 -4.15 -2.14 -16.75
C SER A 36 -5.28 -1.21 -17.18
N GLU A 37 -4.96 0.04 -17.48
CA GLU A 37 -5.92 0.98 -18.09
C GLU A 37 -6.12 0.68 -19.59
N GLU A 38 -5.14 0.04 -20.22
CA GLU A 38 -5.15 -0.33 -21.63
C GLU A 38 -5.33 -1.84 -21.83
N ALA A 39 -5.85 -2.22 -23.00
CA ALA A 39 -5.95 -3.61 -23.40
C ALA A 39 -4.55 -4.25 -23.54
N ALA A 40 -4.40 -5.48 -23.05
CA ALA A 40 -3.16 -6.25 -23.14
C ALA A 40 -3.46 -7.73 -23.39
N ASP A 41 -2.49 -8.45 -23.97
CA ASP A 41 -2.65 -9.88 -24.23
C ASP A 41 -2.85 -10.67 -22.93
N GLY A 42 -3.87 -11.54 -22.91
CA GLY A 42 -4.28 -12.29 -21.73
C GLY A 42 -5.06 -11.49 -20.68
N PHE A 43 -5.36 -10.21 -20.94
CA PHE A 43 -6.21 -9.40 -20.06
C PHE A 43 -7.65 -9.39 -20.57
N GLU A 44 -8.59 -9.45 -19.64
CA GLU A 44 -10.03 -9.38 -19.89
C GLU A 44 -10.58 -8.00 -19.50
N PRO A 45 -11.53 -7.45 -20.28
CA PRO A 45 -12.12 -6.16 -19.99
C PRO A 45 -13.07 -6.25 -18.79
N VAL A 46 -12.92 -5.31 -17.86
CA VAL A 46 -13.83 -5.02 -16.76
C VAL A 46 -14.41 -3.62 -16.97
N ARG A 47 -15.38 -3.20 -16.15
CA ARG A 47 -15.96 -1.85 -16.23
C ARG A 47 -14.89 -0.78 -15.91
N GLY A 48 -14.27 -0.24 -16.96
CA GLY A 48 -13.35 0.90 -16.89
C GLY A 48 -11.85 0.54 -16.83
N TYR A 49 -11.49 -0.75 -16.85
CA TYR A 49 -10.09 -1.20 -16.84
C TYR A 49 -9.99 -2.65 -17.35
N TRP A 50 -8.78 -3.13 -17.51
CA TRP A 50 -8.44 -4.50 -17.93
C TRP A 50 -7.74 -5.23 -16.79
N ARG A 51 -7.99 -6.53 -16.65
CA ARG A 51 -7.30 -7.35 -15.65
C ARG A 51 -6.87 -8.71 -16.16
N ALA A 52 -5.85 -9.28 -15.55
CA ALA A 52 -5.45 -10.68 -15.76
C ALA A 52 -5.11 -11.32 -14.41
N ALA A 53 -5.65 -12.51 -14.16
CA ALA A 53 -5.17 -13.37 -13.09
C ALA A 53 -3.99 -14.19 -13.63
N VAL A 54 -2.84 -14.14 -12.96
CA VAL A 54 -1.63 -14.86 -13.33
C VAL A 54 -1.11 -15.66 -12.16
N ALA A 55 -0.41 -16.75 -12.44
CA ALA A 55 0.32 -17.46 -11.39
C ALA A 55 1.42 -16.53 -10.86
N ARG A 56 1.55 -16.48 -9.54
CA ARG A 56 2.54 -15.63 -8.87
C ARG A 56 3.98 -15.98 -9.28
N GLU A 57 4.23 -17.23 -9.65
CA GLU A 57 5.51 -17.73 -10.15
C GLU A 57 5.84 -17.28 -11.57
N ASP A 58 4.85 -16.84 -12.35
CA ASP A 58 5.06 -16.29 -13.71
C ASP A 58 5.53 -14.83 -13.69
N LEU A 59 5.57 -14.20 -12.52
CA LEU A 59 6.03 -12.82 -12.36
C LEU A 59 7.56 -12.75 -12.41
N GLU A 60 8.09 -11.64 -12.90
CA GLU A 60 9.52 -11.32 -12.79
C GLU A 60 9.86 -10.78 -11.40
N TRP A 61 8.95 -10.01 -10.81
CA TRP A 61 8.99 -9.58 -9.41
C TRP A 61 7.62 -9.09 -8.95
N LEU A 62 7.44 -9.08 -7.63
CA LEU A 62 6.28 -8.54 -6.93
C LEU A 62 6.77 -7.73 -5.73
N VAL A 63 6.24 -6.51 -5.56
CA VAL A 63 6.57 -5.63 -4.43
C VAL A 63 5.29 -5.07 -3.80
N LEU A 64 5.29 -4.96 -2.48
CA LEU A 64 4.38 -4.07 -1.76
C LEU A 64 5.02 -2.68 -1.72
N VAL A 65 4.37 -1.72 -2.35
CA VAL A 65 4.70 -0.30 -2.24
C VAL A 65 3.90 0.27 -1.09
N ARG A 66 4.57 1.01 -0.19
CA ARG A 66 3.91 1.68 0.93
C ARG A 66 4.58 3.01 1.24
N THR A 67 3.79 4.02 1.58
CA THR A 67 4.29 5.30 2.09
C THR A 67 4.33 5.25 3.61
N VAL A 68 5.49 5.46 4.20
CA VAL A 68 5.70 5.39 5.65
C VAL A 68 6.28 6.70 6.18
N GLY A 69 6.10 6.98 7.45
CA GLY A 69 6.63 8.15 8.13
C GLY A 69 6.77 7.94 9.63
N ALA A 70 6.88 9.05 10.37
CA ALA A 70 6.80 9.08 11.81
C ALA A 70 5.88 10.21 12.27
N PHE A 71 5.05 9.92 13.27
CA PHE A 71 4.14 10.86 13.91
C PHE A 71 4.31 10.74 15.43
N GLY A 72 4.54 11.86 16.12
CA GLY A 72 4.81 11.84 17.57
C GLY A 72 6.05 11.03 17.96
N GLY A 73 7.01 10.85 17.05
CA GLY A 73 8.20 10.02 17.24
C GLY A 73 8.00 8.51 17.04
N GLU A 74 6.78 8.07 16.70
CA GLU A 74 6.45 6.66 16.47
C GLU A 74 6.20 6.37 14.97
N PRO A 75 6.45 5.14 14.50
CA PRO A 75 6.33 4.82 13.08
C PRO A 75 4.86 4.72 12.62
N CYS A 76 4.57 5.28 11.45
CA CYS A 76 3.25 5.24 10.84
C CYS A 76 3.27 4.86 9.35
N LEU A 77 2.15 4.32 8.87
CA LEU A 77 1.84 4.08 7.47
C LEU A 77 0.85 5.14 7.00
N VAL A 78 1.08 5.76 5.84
CA VAL A 78 0.12 6.71 5.24
C VAL A 78 -0.90 5.91 4.42
N LEU A 79 -2.18 6.08 4.75
CA LEU A 79 -3.31 5.38 4.13
C LEU A 79 -3.97 6.22 3.04
N ASP A 80 -4.14 7.52 3.32
CA ASP A 80 -4.72 8.47 2.38
C ASP A 80 -4.19 9.89 2.62
N ALA A 81 -4.32 10.76 1.63
CA ALA A 81 -4.08 12.20 1.75
C ALA A 81 -5.29 12.96 1.20
N THR A 82 -5.81 13.88 2.00
CA THR A 82 -6.93 14.73 1.62
C THR A 82 -6.52 16.19 1.72
N GLU A 83 -6.98 17.00 0.75
CA GLU A 83 -6.82 18.45 0.79
C GLU A 83 -8.21 19.09 0.93
N GLU A 84 -8.42 19.84 2.02
CA GLU A 84 -9.65 20.59 2.25
C GLU A 84 -9.31 22.03 2.63
N ASN A 85 -9.94 23.00 1.97
CA ASN A 85 -9.72 24.44 2.20
C ASN A 85 -8.24 24.90 2.09
N GLY A 86 -7.43 24.19 1.31
CA GLY A 86 -6.00 24.48 1.13
C GLY A 86 -5.10 23.94 2.24
N GLU A 87 -5.64 23.11 3.13
CA GLU A 87 -4.89 22.38 4.17
C GLU A 87 -4.84 20.89 3.82
N GLU A 88 -3.63 20.33 3.76
CA GLU A 88 -3.41 18.90 3.50
C GLU A 88 -3.38 18.12 4.81
N SER A 89 -4.18 17.06 4.89
CA SER A 89 -4.23 16.12 5.99
C SER A 89 -3.84 14.72 5.53
N LEU A 90 -3.14 13.99 6.39
CA LEU A 90 -2.82 12.58 6.17
C LEU A 90 -3.67 11.71 7.09
N HIS A 91 -4.33 10.72 6.50
CA HIS A 91 -4.87 9.59 7.24
C HIS A 91 -3.75 8.54 7.41
N ILE A 92 -3.40 8.21 8.65
CA ILE A 92 -2.26 7.33 8.96
C ILE A 92 -2.65 6.19 9.91
N ALA A 93 -2.02 5.03 9.73
CA ALA A 93 -2.09 3.90 10.64
C ALA A 93 -0.83 3.77 11.49
N TYR A 94 -1.00 3.46 12.77
CA TYR A 94 0.10 3.23 13.71
C TYR A 94 0.77 1.86 13.48
N THR A 95 2.10 1.82 13.45
CA THR A 95 2.87 0.57 13.19
C THR A 95 3.87 0.22 14.31
N GLY A 96 3.79 0.90 15.46
CA GLY A 96 4.73 0.74 16.58
C GLY A 96 4.42 -0.38 17.57
N HIS A 97 3.37 -1.18 17.33
CA HIS A 97 2.99 -2.38 18.13
C HIS A 97 2.68 -2.14 19.62
N SER A 98 2.46 -0.90 20.05
CA SER A 98 2.02 -0.53 21.41
C SER A 98 0.72 0.29 21.40
N GLY A 99 -0.41 -0.33 21.71
CA GLY A 99 -1.72 0.35 21.77
C GLY A 99 -1.75 1.54 22.76
N LEU A 100 -1.11 1.39 23.93
CA LEU A 100 -0.97 2.47 24.92
C LEU A 100 -0.29 3.73 24.35
N LYS A 101 0.68 3.54 23.45
CA LYS A 101 1.36 4.66 22.80
C LYS A 101 0.51 5.28 21.70
N ALA A 102 -0.18 4.45 20.92
CA ALA A 102 -1.10 4.92 19.89
C ALA A 102 -2.20 5.81 20.51
N GLU A 103 -2.84 5.35 21.59
CA GLU A 103 -3.88 6.11 22.30
C GLU A 103 -3.34 7.41 22.90
N ALA A 104 -2.13 7.39 23.47
CA ALA A 104 -1.48 8.59 24.00
C ALA A 104 -1.15 9.62 22.89
N LEU A 105 -0.96 9.17 21.66
CA LEU A 105 -0.75 10.02 20.48
C LEU A 105 -2.07 10.42 19.79
N GLY A 106 -3.23 10.03 20.32
CA GLY A 106 -4.54 10.41 19.80
C GLY A 106 -5.08 9.53 18.67
N TYR A 107 -4.44 8.39 18.40
CA TYR A 107 -5.04 7.40 17.49
C TYR A 107 -6.29 6.77 18.10
N TRP A 108 -7.27 6.46 17.25
CA TRP A 108 -8.43 5.64 17.63
C TRP A 108 -8.29 4.22 17.13
N MET A 109 -8.84 3.25 17.86
CA MET A 109 -8.85 1.85 17.46
C MET A 109 -9.93 1.61 16.39
N VAL A 110 -9.54 1.09 15.24
CA VAL A 110 -10.47 0.73 14.14
C VAL A 110 -10.80 -0.77 14.11
N ASP A 111 -9.86 -1.60 14.58
CA ASP A 111 -10.01 -3.04 14.79
C ASP A 111 -8.99 -3.52 15.84
N HIS A 112 -9.04 -4.78 16.26
CA HIS A 112 -8.21 -5.40 17.29
C HIS A 112 -6.70 -5.13 17.10
N GLY A 113 -6.21 -4.08 17.77
CA GLY A 113 -4.81 -3.65 17.70
C GLY A 113 -4.44 -2.80 16.47
N ALA A 114 -5.41 -2.46 15.61
CA ALA A 114 -5.27 -1.53 14.50
C ALA A 114 -5.74 -0.14 14.95
N TYR A 115 -4.87 0.85 14.76
CA TYR A 115 -5.07 2.21 15.24
C TYR A 115 -4.81 3.21 14.12
N GLU A 116 -5.72 4.16 13.92
CA GLU A 116 -5.66 5.17 12.85
C GLU A 116 -5.86 6.58 13.40
N VAL A 117 -5.35 7.58 12.68
CA VAL A 117 -5.56 9.01 12.97
C VAL A 117 -5.48 9.85 11.70
N VAL A 118 -6.22 10.97 11.65
CA VAL A 118 -6.04 12.02 10.62
C VAL A 118 -5.31 13.19 11.26
N VAL A 119 -4.19 13.59 10.66
CA VAL A 119 -3.30 14.63 11.18
C VAL A 119 -2.89 15.61 10.07
N PRO A 120 -2.52 16.85 10.40
CA PRO A 120 -1.91 17.76 9.44
C PRO A 120 -0.68 17.13 8.79
N ARG A 121 -0.51 17.35 7.49
CA ARG A 121 0.59 16.77 6.72
C ARG A 121 1.97 17.08 7.32
N ASP A 122 2.16 18.28 7.84
CA ASP A 122 3.44 18.75 8.38
C ASP A 122 3.82 18.13 9.73
N GLU A 123 2.87 17.50 10.44
CA GLU A 123 3.15 16.73 11.66
C GLU A 123 3.76 15.34 11.37
N VAL A 124 3.64 14.85 10.13
CA VAL A 124 4.24 13.57 9.71
C VAL A 124 5.60 13.80 9.06
N VAL A 125 6.64 13.32 9.73
CA VAL A 125 8.03 13.52 9.33
C VAL A 125 8.66 12.24 8.77
N SER A 126 9.83 12.38 8.15
CA SER A 126 10.59 11.26 7.57
C SER A 126 9.79 10.42 6.57
N VAL A 127 8.87 11.07 5.87
CA VAL A 127 8.01 10.45 4.85
C VAL A 127 8.86 9.92 3.71
N ARG A 128 8.65 8.64 3.37
CA ARG A 128 9.34 7.96 2.28
C ARG A 128 8.48 6.84 1.71
N ILE A 129 8.78 6.47 0.47
CA ILE A 129 8.20 5.29 -0.18
C ILE A 129 9.12 4.09 0.07
N GLU A 130 8.56 3.04 0.66
CA GLU A 130 9.22 1.75 0.77
C GLU A 130 8.70 0.77 -0.29
N ARG A 131 9.60 -0.08 -0.78
CA ARG A 131 9.29 -1.21 -1.66
C ARG A 131 9.73 -2.48 -0.97
N VAL A 132 8.76 -3.26 -0.49
CA VAL A 132 9.00 -4.51 0.20
C VAL A 132 8.85 -5.65 -0.79
N PRO A 133 9.92 -6.39 -1.12
CA PRO A 133 9.82 -7.56 -1.99
C PRO A 133 8.86 -8.59 -1.40
N VAL A 134 8.02 -9.13 -2.27
CA VAL A 134 7.07 -10.17 -1.95
C VAL A 134 7.54 -11.45 -2.65
N PRO A 135 7.76 -12.57 -1.92
CA PRO A 135 8.26 -13.81 -2.53
C PRO A 135 7.36 -14.28 -3.68
N LEU A 136 7.91 -14.81 -4.77
CA LEU A 136 7.06 -15.28 -5.89
C LEU A 136 6.51 -16.70 -5.67
N THR A 137 7.22 -17.50 -4.88
CA THR A 137 6.73 -18.79 -4.40
C THR A 137 6.07 -18.58 -3.03
N PRO A 138 4.82 -19.01 -2.82
CA PRO A 138 4.23 -19.01 -1.49
C PRO A 138 5.10 -19.82 -0.54
N ALA A 139 5.28 -19.37 0.70
CA ALA A 139 5.91 -20.20 1.71
C ALA A 139 5.12 -21.52 1.80
N LYS A 140 5.79 -22.67 1.69
CA LYS A 140 5.16 -23.94 2.02
C LYS A 140 4.69 -23.83 3.47
N SER A 141 3.39 -23.89 3.70
CA SER A 141 2.87 -24.15 5.04
C SER A 141 3.48 -25.47 5.49
N GLU A 142 4.36 -25.46 6.49
CA GLU A 142 4.77 -26.69 7.14
C GLU A 142 3.54 -27.32 7.81
N PRO A 143 3.34 -28.64 7.68
CA PRO A 143 2.21 -29.35 8.26
C PRO A 143 2.26 -29.45 9.79
#